data_AF-A0A6G0ZG58-F1
#
_entry.id   AF-A0A6G0ZG58-F1
#
_cell.length_a   1.000
_cell.length_b   1.000
_cell.length_c   1.000
_cell.angle_alpha   90.00
_cell.angle_beta   90.00
_cell.angle_gamma   90.00
#
_symmetry.space_group_name_H-M   'P 1'
#
loop_
_entity.id
_entity.type
_entity.pdbx_description
1 polymer ?
#
loop_
_entity_poly.entity_id
_entity_poly.type
_entity_poly.pdbx_seq_one_letter_code
_entity_poly.pdbx_strand_id
1 'polypeptide(L)' 'MDSDKVLVMDAGKMVEFDHPHNLLKNKDGFLYKMVDQTGKATAELLHSVAAESYRTHQLTRESPIKLIDEDVDDTNGNP' A
#
# COMPACT_ATOMS: atom_id res chain seq x y z
N MET A 1 -4.52 5.14 6.45
CA MET A 1 -3.53 4.06 6.66
C MET A 1 -2.20 4.73 6.98
N ASP A 2 -2.05 5.11 8.24
CA ASP A 2 -0.92 5.82 8.85
C ASP A 2 -0.16 4.95 9.86
N SER A 3 -0.40 3.63 9.81
CA SER A 3 0.18 2.67 10.73
C SER A 3 1.57 2.24 10.27
N ASP A 4 2.51 2.11 11.21
CA ASP A 4 3.87 1.62 10.95
C ASP A 4 3.88 0.22 10.30
N LYS A 5 3.00 -0.67 10.76
CA LYS A 5 2.79 -2.02 10.24
C LYS A 5 1.35 -2.46 10.42
N VAL A 6 0.83 -3.22 9.45
CA VAL A 6 -0.49 -3.84 9.45
C VAL A 6 -0.33 -5.35 9.48
N LEU A 7 -1.10 -6.01 10.35
CA LEU A 7 -1.23 -7.47 10.42
C LEU A 7 -2.56 -7.87 9.80
N VAL A 8 -2.51 -8.71 8.76
CA VAL A 8 -3.70 -9.32 8.15
C VAL A 8 -3.78 -10.78 8.58
N MET A 9 -4.97 -11.19 9.01
CA MET A 9 -5.23 -12.55 9.46
C MET A 9 -6.37 -13.18 8.66
N ASP A 10 -6.20 -14.45 8.30
CA ASP A 10 -7.24 -15.29 7.72
C ASP A 10 -7.38 -16.58 8.54
N ALA A 11 -8.61 -16.90 8.95
CA ALA A 11 -8.93 -18.06 9.78
C ALA A 11 -7.99 -18.27 10.99
N GLY A 12 -7.58 -17.18 11.65
CA GLY A 12 -6.69 -17.20 12.81
C GLY A 12 -5.20 -17.36 12.49
N LYS A 13 -4.81 -17.37 11.21
CA LYS A 13 -3.41 -17.40 10.76
C LYS A 13 -3.00 -16.04 10.24
N MET A 14 -1.77 -15.62 10.57
CA MET A 14 -1.14 -14.46 9.94
C MET A 14 -0.89 -14.77 8.46
N VAL A 15 -1.49 -13.97 7.57
CA VAL A 15 -1.31 -14.10 6.12
C VAL A 15 -0.43 -12.99 5.55
N GLU A 16 -0.45 -11.79 6.13
CA GLU A 16 0.39 -10.67 5.71
C GLU A 16 0.80 -9.84 6.93
N PHE A 17 2.04 -9.33 6.93
CA PHE A 17 2.53 -8.43 7.97
C PHE A 17 3.61 -7.48 7.44
N ASP A 18 3.23 -6.25 7.10
CA ASP A 18 4.17 -5.18 6.75
C ASP A 18 3.49 -3.80 6.75
N HIS A 19 4.20 -2.75 6.36
CA HIS A 19 3.64 -1.42 6.16
C HIS A 19 2.48 -1.46 5.12
N PRO A 20 1.36 -0.76 5.35
CA PRO A 20 0.20 -0.81 4.47
C PRO A 20 0.52 -0.47 3.01
N HIS A 21 1.43 0.48 2.76
CA HIS A 21 1.90 0.79 1.39
C HIS A 21 2.50 -0.43 0.67
N ASN A 22 3.31 -1.24 1.37
CA ASN A 22 3.94 -2.42 0.78
C ASN A 22 2.91 -3.53 0.52
N LEU A 23 1.99 -3.72 1.47
CA LEU A 23 0.92 -4.71 1.33
C LEU A 23 -0.05 -4.34 0.20
N LEU A 24 -0.34 -3.04 0.02
CA LEU A 24 -1.21 -2.53 -1.04
C LEU A 24 -0.57 -2.54 -2.44
N LYS A 25 0.76 -2.70 -2.56
CA LYS A 25 1.41 -2.93 -3.87
C LYS A 25 1.09 -4.31 -4.45
N ASN A 26 0.75 -5.28 -3.60
CA ASN A 26 0.39 -6.63 -4.03
C ASN A 26 -1.10 -6.71 -4.38
N LYS A 27 -1.45 -6.64 -5.67
CA LYS A 27 -2.84 -6.74 -6.15
C LYS A 27 -3.51 -8.09 -5.82
N ASP A 28 -2.72 -9.14 -5.62
CA ASP A 28 -3.23 -10.45 -5.19
C ASP A 28 -3.28 -10.61 -3.66
N GLY A 29 -2.80 -9.61 -2.92
CA GLY A 29 -2.72 -9.58 -1.47
C GLY A 29 -4.07 -9.49 -0.79
N PHE A 30 -4.12 -9.94 0.47
CA PHE A 30 -5.34 -9.91 1.28
C PHE A 30 -5.74 -8.47 1.59
N LEU A 31 -4.79 -7.62 1.98
CA LEU A 31 -5.11 -6.21 2.27
C LEU A 31 -5.63 -5.48 1.02
N TYR A 32 -5.03 -5.70 -0.15
CA TYR A 32 -5.48 -5.08 -1.39
C TYR A 32 -6.92 -5.47 -1.70
N LYS A 33 -7.25 -6.76 -1.65
CA LYS A 33 -8.61 -7.27 -1.89
C LYS A 33 -9.62 -6.70 -0.90
N MET A 34 -9.25 -6.52 0.37
CA MET A 34 -10.11 -5.89 1.37
C MET A 34 -10.34 -4.40 1.06
N VAL A 35 -9.30 -3.69 0.65
CA VAL A 35 -9.39 -2.27 0.30
C VAL A 35 -10.19 -2.05 -0.98
N ASP A 36 -10.01 -2.90 -1.99
CA ASP A 36 -10.75 -2.85 -3.25
C ASP A 36 -12.27 -3.01 -3.03
N GLN A 37 -12.68 -3.85 -2.07
CA GLN A 37 -14.08 -4.03 -1.67
C GLN A 37 -14.72 -2.79 -1.02
N THR A 38 -13.93 -1.82 -0.54
CA THR A 38 -14.47 -0.57 0.04
C THR A 38 -14.96 0.43 -1.00
N GLY A 39 -14.73 0.14 -2.29
CA GLY A 39 -15.11 0.98 -3.41
C GLY A 39 -13.98 1.92 -3.86
N LYS A 40 -14.00 2.24 -5.16
CA LYS A 40 -12.89 2.93 -5.86
C LYS A 40 -12.38 4.18 -5.16
N ALA A 41 -13.27 5.09 -4.76
CA ALA A 41 -12.88 6.35 -4.14
C ALA A 41 -12.18 6.15 -2.78
N THR A 42 -12.67 5.21 -1.97
CA THR A 42 -12.08 4.89 -0.67
C THR A 42 -10.76 4.14 -0.85
N ALA A 43 -10.69 3.22 -1.81
CA ALA A 43 -9.45 2.53 -2.16
C ALA A 43 -8.35 3.53 -2.56
N GLU A 44 -8.62 4.42 -3.52
CA GLU A 44 -7.67 5.45 -3.97
C GLU A 44 -7.18 6.34 -2.82
N LEU A 45 -8.09 6.73 -1.92
CA LEU A 45 -7.74 7.49 -0.72
C LEU A 45 -6.81 6.69 0.22
N LEU A 46 -7.13 5.42 0.49
CA LEU A 46 -6.34 4.57 1.37
C LEU A 46 -4.95 4.28 0.81
N HIS A 47 -4.84 4.09 -0.52
CA HIS A 47 -3.57 3.98 -1.23
C HIS A 47 -2.72 5.25 -1.09
N SER A 48 -3.33 6.42 -1.28
CA SER A 48 -2.66 7.71 -1.17
C SER A 48 -2.13 7.97 0.23
N VAL A 49 -2.97 7.74 1.25
CA VAL A 49 -2.57 7.92 2.66
C VAL A 49 -1.47 6.92 3.06
N ALA A 50 -1.54 5.67 2.59
CA ALA A 50 -0.50 4.68 2.84
C ALA A 50 0.84 5.08 2.21
N ALA A 51 0.83 5.58 0.97
CA ALA A 51 2.03 6.05 0.28
C ALA A 51 2.66 7.26 0.97
N GLU A 52 1.84 8.22 1.40
CA GLU A 52 2.29 9.40 2.14
C GLU A 52 2.92 9.04 3.49
N SER A 53 2.25 8.16 4.25
CA SER A 53 2.77 7.66 5.53
C SER A 53 4.09 6.91 5.35
N TYR A 54 4.20 6.06 4.31
CA TYR A 54 5.44 5.33 4.01
C TYR A 54 6.59 6.28 3.68
N ARG A 55 6.34 7.28 2.82
CA ARG A 55 7.35 8.29 2.45
C ARG A 55 7.78 9.11 3.67
N THR A 56 6.83 9.52 4.50
CA THR A 56 7.11 10.31 5.71
C THR A 56 7.94 9.50 6.71
N HIS A 57 7.63 8.21 6.91
CA HIS A 57 8.41 7.34 7.79
C HIS A 57 9.79 6.97 7.24
N GLN A 58 9.96 6.89 5.92
CA GLN A 58 11.29 6.71 5.33
C GLN A 58 12.17 7.97 5.49
N LEU A 59 11.58 9.17 5.35
CA LEU A 59 12.29 10.44 5.52
C LEU A 59 12.75 10.71 6.97
N THR A 60 12.07 10.16 7.97
CA THR A 60 12.43 10.37 9.39
C THR A 60 13.40 9.32 9.93
N ARG A 61 13.60 8.19 9.22
CA ARG A 61 14.43 7.08 9.72
C ARG A 61 15.74 6.88 8.97
N GLU A 62 15.87 7.29 7.71
CA GLU A 62 17.14 7.28 6.98
C GLU A 62 17.34 8.56 6.14
N SER A 63 18.58 9.07 6.13
CA SER A 63 18.99 10.31 5.46
C SER A 63 18.61 10.35 3.97
N PRO A 64 18.46 11.55 3.37
CA PRO A 64 17.71 11.73 2.13
C PRO A 64 18.50 11.17 0.94
N ILE A 65 17.84 10.35 0.11
CA ILE A 65 17.92 10.28 -1.36
C ILE A 65 17.49 8.87 -1.79
N LYS A 66 16.22 8.76 -2.24
CA LYS A 66 15.85 8.31 -3.59
C LYS A 66 14.35 8.52 -3.77
N LEU A 67 13.98 9.62 -4.42
CA LEU A 67 12.63 9.80 -4.98
C LEU A 67 12.76 9.78 -6.50
N ILE A 68 12.83 8.57 -7.04
CA ILE A 68 12.38 8.26 -8.40
C ILE A 68 11.71 6.90 -8.30
N ASP A 69 10.53 6.87 -7.69
CA ASP A 69 9.61 5.78 -7.99
C ASP A 69 8.80 6.24 -9.20
N GLU A 70 9.16 5.64 -10.33
CA GLU A 70 8.38 5.58 -11.55
C GLU A 70 7.01 4.96 -11.22
N ASP A 71 6.04 5.78 -10.82
CA ASP A 71 4.64 5.42 -10.99
C ASP A 71 4.30 5.66 -12.48
N VAL A 72 4.85 4.79 -13.33
CA VAL A 72 4.26 4.46 -14.63
C VAL A 72 2.94 3.77 -14.30
N ASP A 73 1.88 4.56 -14.23
CA ASP A 73 0.53 4.02 -14.28
C ASP A 73 0.34 3.42 -15.67
N ASP A 74 0.51 2.10 -15.76
CA ASP A 74 0.16 1.26 -16.90
C ASP A 74 -1.37 1.31 -17.12
N THR A 75 -1.90 2.46 -17.53
CA THR A 75 -3.16 2.55 -18.26
C THR A 75 -2.89 2.38 -19.75
N ASN A 76 -2.29 1.28 -20.15
CA ASN A 76 -2.36 0.83 -21.54
C ASN A 76 -2.18 -0.68 -21.65
N GLY A 77 -3.30 -1.37 -21.82
CA GLY A 77 -3.27 -2.78 -22.16
C GLY A 77 -4.62 -3.48 -22.06
N ASN A 78 -5.56 -3.15 -22.96
CA ASN A 78 -6.18 -4.18 -23.81
C ASN A 78 -6.98 -3.55 -24.98
N PRO A 79 -7.19 -4.31 -26.07
CA PRO A 79 -6.79 -4.03 -27.44
C PRO A 79 -7.67 -3.03 -28.21
#